data_AF-A0A9W4INL2-F1
#
_entry.id   AF-A0A9W4INL2-F1
#
_cell.length_a   1.000
_cell.length_b   1.000
_cell.length_c   1.000
_cell.angle_alpha   90.00
_cell.angle_beta   90.00
_cell.angle_gamma   90.00
#
_symmetry.space_group_name_H-M   'P 1'
#
loop_
_entity.id
_entity.type
_entity.pdbx_description
1 polymer ?
#
loop_
_entity_poly.entity_id
_entity_poly.type
_entity_poly.pdbx_seq_one_letter_code
_entity_poly.pdbx_strand_id
1 'polypeptide(L)'
;MAALKTTRSKNSSTRKLMHQKQYRRKANMLKKASEYSKMCDADVCVGIRMRETGQVHILSADSSGFWAFLISQLSSYYPTPTVMTDRDLEKTREETVSREQR
;
A
#
# COMPACT_ATOMS: atom_id res chain seq x y z
N MET A 1 17.92 -30.71 35.65
CA MET A 1 17.01 -29.64 35.20
C MET A 1 17.08 -29.55 33.68
N ALA A 2 16.01 -29.90 32.97
CA ALA A 2 15.99 -29.88 31.51
C ALA A 2 15.45 -28.53 31.01
N ALA A 3 16.26 -27.81 30.22
CA ALA A 3 15.89 -26.52 29.63
C ALA A 3 14.86 -26.72 28.50
N LEU A 4 13.72 -26.03 28.64
CA LEU A 4 12.67 -25.99 27.61
C LEU A 4 13.19 -25.20 26.39
N LYS A 5 13.44 -25.90 25.28
CA LYS A 5 13.81 -25.28 24.00
C LYS A 5 12.62 -24.50 23.44
N THR A 6 12.76 -23.19 23.36
CA THR A 6 11.77 -22.26 22.81
C THR A 6 11.62 -22.43 21.29
N THR A 7 10.52 -23.04 20.84
CA THR A 7 10.13 -23.18 19.42
C THR A 7 9.50 -21.91 18.82
N ARG A 8 9.48 -20.79 19.57
CA ARG A 8 8.76 -19.54 19.23
C ARG A 8 9.36 -18.74 18.05
N SER A 9 10.59 -19.04 17.63
CA SER A 9 11.36 -18.18 16.70
C SER A 9 10.97 -18.31 15.22
N LYS A 10 10.78 -19.53 14.69
CA LYS A 10 10.56 -19.77 13.24
C LYS A 10 9.26 -19.19 12.68
N ASN A 11 8.19 -19.13 13.47
CA ASN A 11 6.89 -18.62 13.00
C ASN A 11 6.83 -17.09 12.94
N SER A 12 7.69 -16.40 13.70
CA SER A 12 7.75 -14.94 13.67
C SER A 12 8.47 -14.41 12.43
N SER A 13 9.50 -15.11 11.95
CA SER A 13 10.27 -14.72 10.76
C SER A 13 9.46 -14.91 9.47
N THR A 14 8.70 -16.01 9.34
CA THR A 14 7.85 -16.24 8.17
C THR A 14 6.73 -15.20 8.05
N ARG A 15 6.12 -14.80 9.17
CA ARG A 15 5.11 -13.72 9.20
C ARG A 15 5.70 -12.37 8.78
N LYS A 16 6.89 -12.02 9.28
CA LYS A 16 7.61 -10.80 8.87
C LYS A 16 7.92 -10.81 7.37
N LEU A 17 8.42 -11.93 6.84
CA LEU A 17 8.70 -12.08 5.41
C LEU A 17 7.44 -11.95 4.54
N MET A 18 6.31 -12.54 5.00
CA MET A 18 5.02 -12.40 4.32
C MET A 18 4.54 -10.95 4.32
N HIS A 19 4.62 -10.25 5.45
CA HIS A 19 4.26 -8.84 5.54
C HIS A 19 5.11 -7.98 4.61
N GLN A 20 6.43 -8.21 4.57
CA GLN A 20 7.34 -7.52 3.66
C GLN A 20 6.99 -7.80 2.18
N LYS A 21 6.65 -9.04 1.84
CA LYS A 21 6.21 -9.41 0.49
C LYS A 21 4.90 -8.74 0.11
N GLN A 22 3.94 -8.67 1.03
CA GLN A 22 2.66 -7.97 0.83
C GLN A 22 2.90 -6.47 0.60
N TYR A 23 3.74 -5.83 1.43
CA TYR A 23 4.12 -4.43 1.28
C TYR A 23 4.74 -4.15 -0.09
N ARG A 24 5.74 -4.95 -0.51
CA ARG A 24 6.37 -4.80 -1.84
C ARG A 24 5.37 -4.99 -2.98
N ARG A 25 4.46 -5.96 -2.88
CA ARG A 25 3.43 -6.18 -3.92
C ARG A 25 2.44 -5.02 -4.02
N LYS A 26 2.01 -4.49 -2.88
CA LYS A 26 1.16 -3.29 -2.82
C LYS A 26 1.88 -2.12 -3.50
N ALA A 27 3.10 -1.81 -3.08
CA ALA A 27 3.88 -0.70 -3.64
C ALA A 27 4.08 -0.84 -5.17
N ASN A 28 4.46 -2.02 -5.65
CA ASN A 28 4.65 -2.27 -7.08
C ASN A 28 3.35 -2.13 -7.88
N MET A 29 2.21 -2.58 -7.33
CA MET A 29 0.91 -2.43 -7.97
C MET A 29 0.52 -0.96 -8.10
N LEU A 30 0.68 -0.17 -7.04
CA LEU A 30 0.42 1.27 -7.07
C LEU A 30 1.33 1.98 -8.11
N LYS A 31 2.60 1.59 -8.16
CA LYS A 31 3.55 2.09 -9.17
C LYS A 31 3.07 1.80 -10.59
N LYS A 32 2.66 0.57 -10.87
CA LYS A 32 2.18 0.18 -12.21
C LYS A 32 0.89 0.88 -12.61
N ALA A 33 -0.01 1.14 -11.67
CA ALA A 33 -1.22 1.92 -11.92
C ALA A 33 -0.88 3.37 -12.32
N SER A 34 0.02 4.02 -11.60
CA SER A 34 0.50 5.38 -11.92
C SER A 34 1.25 5.42 -13.26
N GLU A 35 2.14 4.45 -13.53
CA GLU A 35 2.84 4.33 -14.81
C GLU A 35 1.85 4.20 -15.98
N TYR A 36 0.81 3.36 -15.82
CA TYR A 36 -0.21 3.15 -16.86
C TYR A 36 -1.05 4.40 -17.11
N SER A 37 -1.47 5.09 -16.04
CA SER A 37 -2.19 6.36 -16.15
C SER A 37 -1.41 7.36 -17.00
N LYS A 38 -0.12 7.56 -16.69
CA LYS A 38 0.76 8.48 -17.43
C LYS A 38 1.03 8.04 -18.88
N MET A 39 1.23 6.74 -19.11
CA MET A 39 1.52 6.20 -20.44
C MET A 39 0.33 6.27 -21.39
N CYS A 40 -0.88 6.06 -20.86
CA CYS A 40 -2.09 5.90 -21.66
C CYS A 40 -3.07 7.07 -21.55
N ASP A 41 -2.69 8.14 -20.85
CA ASP A 41 -3.56 9.28 -20.52
C ASP A 41 -4.92 8.82 -19.98
N ALA A 42 -4.85 7.89 -19.02
CA ALA A 42 -6.01 7.21 -18.45
C ALA A 42 -6.19 7.61 -16.99
N ASP A 43 -7.43 7.91 -16.60
CA ASP A 43 -7.80 8.11 -15.20
C ASP A 43 -7.89 6.75 -14.49
N VAL A 44 -6.93 6.46 -13.62
CA VAL A 44 -6.83 5.17 -12.93
C VAL A 44 -7.05 5.34 -11.43
N CYS A 45 -7.90 4.49 -10.85
CA CYS A 45 -8.06 4.37 -9.41
C CYS A 45 -7.85 2.93 -8.95
N VAL A 46 -7.11 2.73 -7.85
CA VAL A 46 -6.88 1.41 -7.23
C VAL A 46 -7.31 1.44 -5.78
N GLY A 47 -8.37 0.69 -5.46
CA GLY A 47 -8.85 0.46 -4.09
C GLY A 47 -8.39 -0.90 -3.54
N ILE A 48 -7.79 -0.90 -2.36
CA ILE A 48 -7.31 -2.11 -1.67
C ILE A 48 -7.92 -2.15 -0.27
N ARG A 49 -8.73 -3.16 0.02
CA ARG A 49 -9.22 -3.44 1.38
C ARG A 49 -8.45 -4.60 2.00
N MET A 50 -7.70 -4.31 3.06
CA MET A 50 -7.08 -5.32 3.89
C MET A 50 -8.16 -6.02 4.71
N ARG A 51 -8.51 -7.25 4.36
CA ARG A 51 -9.60 -7.99 5.03
C ARG A 51 -9.34 -8.24 6.51
N GLU A 52 -8.08 -8.42 6.88
CA GLU A 52 -7.65 -8.66 8.26
C GLU A 52 -7.86 -7.44 9.17
N THR A 53 -7.54 -6.24 8.68
CA THR A 53 -7.61 -5.00 9.48
C THR A 53 -8.81 -4.13 9.16
N GLY A 54 -9.55 -4.45 8.10
CA GLY A 54 -10.57 -3.58 7.51
C GLY A 54 -10.00 -2.35 6.79
N GLN A 55 -8.69 -2.07 6.90
CA GLN A 55 -8.06 -0.87 6.35
C GLN A 55 -8.21 -0.79 4.84
N VAL A 56 -8.71 0.35 4.37
CA VAL A 56 -8.78 0.66 2.95
C VAL A 56 -7.62 1.57 2.56
N HIS A 57 -6.99 1.28 1.43
CA HIS A 57 -6.02 2.14 0.77
C HIS A 57 -6.51 2.45 -0.64
N ILE A 58 -6.48 3.71 -1.02
CA ILE A 58 -6.94 4.19 -2.33
C ILE A 58 -5.78 4.92 -2.98
N LEU A 59 -5.41 4.54 -4.19
CA LEU A 59 -4.59 5.37 -5.06
C LEU A 59 -5.50 6.03 -6.09
N SER A 60 -5.41 7.35 -6.20
CA SER A 60 -6.02 8.14 -7.28
C SER A 60 -4.89 8.65 -8.18
N ALA A 61 -4.78 8.05 -9.37
CA ALA A 61 -3.89 8.45 -10.45
C ALA A 61 -4.76 8.99 -11.60
N ASP A 62 -5.47 10.06 -11.29
CA ASP A 62 -6.35 10.78 -12.19
C ASP A 62 -6.01 12.28 -12.10
N SER A 63 -5.62 12.86 -13.22
CA SER A 63 -5.37 14.31 -13.31
C SER A 63 -6.69 15.10 -13.38
N SER A 64 -7.76 14.45 -13.83
CA SER A 64 -9.09 15.02 -14.03
C SER A 64 -9.95 15.08 -12.75
N GLY A 65 -9.60 14.30 -11.72
CA GLY A 65 -10.43 14.12 -10.53
C GLY A 65 -11.68 13.27 -10.78
N PHE A 66 -11.78 12.55 -11.89
CA PHE A 66 -12.92 11.71 -12.24
C PHE A 66 -13.30 10.72 -11.14
N TRP A 67 -12.33 10.18 -10.40
CA TRP A 67 -12.58 9.20 -9.33
C TRP A 67 -12.85 9.84 -7.95
N ALA A 68 -12.90 11.18 -7.85
CA ALA A 68 -13.13 11.87 -6.59
C ALA A 68 -14.44 11.44 -5.89
N PHE A 69 -15.50 11.13 -6.65
CA PHE A 69 -16.76 10.66 -6.08
C PHE A 69 -16.59 9.35 -5.29
N LEU A 70 -15.71 8.45 -5.74
CA LEU A 70 -15.46 7.19 -5.06
C LEU A 70 -14.80 7.44 -3.70
N ILE A 71 -13.84 8.37 -3.66
CA ILE A 71 -13.18 8.78 -2.41
C ILE A 71 -14.21 9.38 -1.45
N SER A 72 -15.12 10.23 -1.94
CA SER A 72 -16.20 10.80 -1.13
C SER A 72 -17.13 9.74 -0.55
N GLN A 73 -17.52 8.72 -1.34
CA GLN A 73 -18.35 7.63 -0.84
C GLN A 73 -17.67 6.81 0.26
N LEU A 74 -16.34 6.67 0.18
CA LEU A 74 -15.56 5.94 1.17
C LEU A 74 -15.16 6.79 2.39
N SER A 75 -15.37 8.11 2.37
CA SER A 75 -14.97 9.01 3.47
C SER A 75 -15.60 8.65 4.82
N SER A 76 -16.79 8.02 4.81
CA SER A 76 -17.51 7.57 6.00
C SER A 76 -17.12 6.17 6.48
N TYR A 77 -16.27 5.46 5.74
CA TYR A 77 -15.87 4.09 6.06
C TYR A 77 -14.91 4.03 7.25
N TYR A 78 -15.05 3.02 8.11
CA TYR A 78 -14.17 2.77 9.25
C TYR A 78 -13.39 1.45 9.11
N PRO A 79 -12.07 1.43 9.39
CA PRO A 79 -11.21 2.57 9.76
C PRO A 79 -10.97 3.53 8.58
N THR A 80 -10.58 4.77 8.90
CA THR A 80 -10.41 5.86 7.93
C THR A 80 -9.54 5.41 6.75
N PRO A 81 -10.04 5.46 5.51
CA PRO A 81 -9.27 5.07 4.34
C PRO A 81 -8.01 5.92 4.18
N THR A 82 -6.90 5.29 3.81
CA THR A 82 -5.69 6.00 3.41
C THR A 82 -5.79 6.33 1.93
N VAL A 83 -5.91 7.61 1.59
CA VAL A 83 -5.89 8.07 0.20
C VAL A 83 -4.47 8.48 -0.14
N MET A 84 -3.99 8.05 -1.29
CA MET A 84 -2.71 8.43 -1.87
C MET A 84 -2.95 8.99 -3.26
N THR A 85 -2.31 10.11 -3.54
CA THR A 85 -2.23 10.69 -4.87
C THR A 85 -0.92 10.31 -5.54
N ASP A 86 -0.80 10.54 -6.84
CA ASP A 86 0.48 10.37 -7.55
C ASP A 86 1.64 11.14 -6.91
N ARG A 87 1.36 12.31 -6.30
CA ARG A 87 2.37 13.10 -5.60
C ARG A 87 2.90 12.39 -4.35
N ASP A 88 2.01 11.74 -3.61
CA ASP A 88 2.37 10.99 -2.40
C ASP A 88 3.17 9.74 -2.72
N LEU A 89 2.91 9.15 -3.90
CA LEU A 89 3.65 8.00 -4.40
C LEU A 89 5.12 8.36 -4.71
N GLU A 90 5.37 9.50 -5.37
CA GLU A 90 6.74 9.98 -5.63
C GLU A 90 7.47 10.34 -4.32
N LYS A 91 6.78 10.93 -3.33
CA LYS A 91 7.37 11.21 -2.02
C LYS A 91 7.77 9.93 -1.27
N THR A 92 6.93 8.90 -1.35
CA THR A 92 7.24 7.58 -0.76
C THR A 92 8.48 6.96 -1.41
N ARG A 93 8.65 7.15 -2.72
CA ARG A 93 9.84 6.68 -3.46
C ARG A 93 11.11 7.36 -2.95
N GLU A 94 11.10 8.68 -2.76
CA GLU A 94 12.25 9.44 -2.23
C GLU A 94 12.63 9.03 -0.80
N GLU A 95 11.63 8.76 0.05
CA GLU A 95 11.86 8.28 1.42
C GLU A 95 12.44 6.86 1.47
N THR A 96 12.02 5.96 0.57
CA THR A 96 12.58 4.60 0.50
C THR A 96 14.02 4.57 0.00
N VAL A 97 14.36 5.38 -1.00
CA VAL A 97 15.73 5.48 -1.54
C VAL A 97 16.68 6.09 -0.51
N SER A 98 16.20 7.07 0.26
CA SER A 98 16.99 7.73 1.32
C SER A 98 17.26 6.82 2.53
N ARG A 99 16.39 5.84 2.79
CA ARG A 99 16.59 4.84 3.86
C ARG A 99 17.53 3.69 3.47
N GLU A 100 17.72 3.44 2.18
CA GLU A 100 18.61 2.38 1.69
C GLU A 100 20.07 2.83 1.54
N GLN A 101 20.33 4.14 1.65
CA GLN A 101 21.67 4.76 1.60
C GLN A 101 22.26 5.12 2.99
N ARG A 102 21.60 4.70 4.09
CA ARG A 102 22.11 4.81 5.46
C ARG A 102 22.30 3.42 6.06
#